data_AF-A0A1L8EDJ6-F1
#
_entry.id   AF-A0A1L8EDJ6-F1
#
_cell.length_a   1.000
_cell.length_b   1.000
_cell.length_c   1.000
_cell.angle_alpha   90.00
_cell.angle_beta   90.00
_cell.angle_gamma   90.00
#
_symmetry.space_group_name_H-M   'P 1'
#
loop_
_entity.id
_entity.type
_entity.pdbx_description
1 polymer ?
#
loop_
_entity_poly.entity_id
_entity_poly.type
_entity_poly.pdbx_seq_one_letter_code
_entity_poly.pdbx_strand_id
1 'polypeptide(L)'
;MSIYYSGTLKRSQGIVSAIGKELKRINLKGVNRITVTFDPFAENVKSTRDFLFLLSTPRVVQTNPKCVVKTDVVCNRQPAEVKFSLIPSAQEQLKVKDVRFLSTNLNTLEILQLCNKHISSLAPEEEDTGKVLTKAEKQKIASAGKKAPKKK
;
A
#
# COMPACT_ATOMS: atom_id res chain seq x y z
N MET A 1 21.56 27.92 -26.29
CA MET A 1 22.47 27.44 -25.23
C MET A 1 21.66 26.68 -24.19
N SER A 2 21.93 25.39 -23.99
CA SER A 2 21.27 24.57 -22.95
C SER A 2 22.07 24.65 -21.66
N ILE A 3 21.43 25.09 -20.58
CA ILE A 3 22.02 25.02 -19.24
C ILE A 3 21.96 23.55 -18.81
N TYR A 4 23.11 22.89 -18.71
CA TYR A 4 23.21 21.57 -18.11
C TYR A 4 22.89 21.68 -16.62
N TYR A 5 21.77 21.11 -16.20
CA TYR A 5 21.38 21.06 -14.79
C TYR A 5 22.35 20.15 -14.03
N SER A 6 23.37 20.74 -13.40
CA SER A 6 24.33 20.06 -12.53
C SER A 6 23.89 20.18 -11.08
N GLY A 7 22.94 19.35 -10.65
CA GLY A 7 22.47 19.28 -9.27
C GLY A 7 21.93 17.89 -8.93
N THR A 8 21.92 17.54 -7.64
CA THR A 8 21.17 16.37 -7.16
C THR A 8 19.73 16.77 -6.90
N LEU A 9 18.77 16.19 -7.63
CA LEU A 9 17.34 16.31 -7.34
C LEU A 9 17.02 15.58 -6.01
N LYS A 10 17.44 16.14 -4.88
CA LYS A 10 17.06 15.62 -3.56
C LYS A 10 15.60 15.95 -3.32
N ARG A 11 14.76 14.91 -3.22
CA ARG A 11 13.35 15.06 -2.86
C ARG A 11 13.25 15.67 -1.46
N SER A 12 12.31 16.60 -1.28
CA SER A 12 12.08 17.29 -0.01
C SER A 12 11.76 16.29 1.13
N GLN A 13 12.09 16.65 2.37
CA GLN A 13 11.73 15.90 3.58
C GLN A 13 10.48 16.44 4.28
N GLY A 14 9.68 17.25 3.58
CA GLY A 14 8.46 17.84 4.14
C GLY A 14 7.32 16.82 4.33
N ILE A 15 6.28 17.23 5.05
CA ILE A 15 5.11 16.39 5.39
C ILE A 15 4.44 15.80 4.15
N VAL A 16 4.23 16.62 3.11
CA VAL A 16 3.62 16.17 1.84
C VAL A 16 4.47 15.08 1.16
N SER A 17 5.80 15.20 1.22
CA SER A 17 6.72 14.18 0.71
C SER A 17 6.64 12.90 1.53
N ALA A 18 6.52 13.00 2.86
CA ALA A 18 6.33 11.84 3.74
C ALA A 18 5.02 11.11 3.43
N ILE A 19 3.89 11.84 3.29
CA ILE A 19 2.60 11.26 2.87
C ILE A 19 2.74 10.56 1.51
N GLY A 20 3.40 11.20 0.54
CA GLY A 20 3.66 10.62 -0.76
C GLY A 20 4.54 9.36 -0.72
N LYS A 21 5.45 9.22 0.25
CA LYS A 21 6.25 8.00 0.46
C LYS A 21 5.41 6.88 1.07
N GLU A 22 4.60 7.19 2.08
CA GLU A 22 3.72 6.20 2.70
C GLU A 22 2.65 5.69 1.72
N LEU A 23 2.07 6.56 0.89
CA LEU A 23 1.12 6.17 -0.15
C LEU A 23 1.70 5.21 -1.19
N LYS A 24 3.01 5.27 -1.44
CA LYS A 24 3.68 4.35 -2.37
C LYS A 24 3.86 2.96 -1.78
N ARG A 25 3.85 2.84 -0.45
CA ARG A 25 4.03 1.58 0.29
C ARG A 25 2.72 0.85 0.57
N ILE A 26 1.59 1.55 0.48
CA ILE A 26 0.27 0.97 0.74
C ILE A 26 -0.03 -0.13 -0.27
N ASN A 27 -0.44 -1.27 0.27
CA ASN A 27 -0.95 -2.40 -0.48
C ASN A 27 -2.26 -2.91 0.16
N LEU A 28 -3.34 -2.97 -0.63
CA LEU A 28 -4.67 -3.39 -0.16
C LEU A 28 -5.03 -4.85 -0.49
N LYS A 29 -4.08 -5.66 -0.96
CA LYS A 29 -4.34 -7.06 -1.35
C LYS A 29 -4.91 -7.94 -0.22
N GLY A 30 -4.55 -7.68 1.03
CA GLY A 30 -5.07 -8.42 2.20
C GLY A 30 -6.47 -8.00 2.67
N VAL A 31 -7.07 -6.97 2.05
CA VAL A 31 -8.33 -6.35 2.50
C VAL A 31 -9.46 -6.63 1.53
N ASN A 32 -10.61 -7.01 2.05
CA ASN A 32 -11.84 -7.21 1.29
C ASN A 32 -12.67 -5.91 1.22
N ARG A 33 -12.84 -5.24 2.36
CA ARG A 33 -13.64 -4.02 2.44
C ARG A 33 -13.08 -3.03 3.46
N ILE A 34 -13.08 -1.76 3.09
CA ILE A 34 -12.73 -0.63 3.95
C ILE A 34 -14.01 0.15 4.21
N THR A 35 -14.35 0.36 5.47
CA THR A 35 -15.50 1.18 5.88
C THR A 35 -14.97 2.37 6.67
N VAL A 36 -15.13 3.57 6.11
CA VAL A 36 -14.74 4.82 6.76
C VAL A 36 -16.00 5.47 7.30
N THR A 37 -16.15 5.46 8.63
CA THR A 37 -17.26 6.11 9.33
C THR A 37 -16.81 7.44 9.90
N PHE A 38 -17.49 8.52 9.56
CA PHE A 38 -17.20 9.83 10.15
C PHE A 38 -18.43 10.74 10.21
N ASP A 39 -18.37 11.71 11.14
CA ASP A 39 -19.35 12.78 11.26
C ASP A 39 -18.79 14.09 10.70
N PRO A 40 -19.36 14.67 9.63
CA PRO A 40 -18.80 15.85 8.99
C PRO A 40 -18.81 17.09 9.89
N PHE A 41 -19.62 17.10 10.95
CA PHE A 41 -19.73 18.22 11.88
C PHE A 41 -18.84 18.09 13.12
N ALA A 42 -18.14 16.97 13.29
CA ALA A 42 -17.18 16.82 14.36
C ALA A 42 -15.86 17.54 14.03
N GLU A 43 -15.22 18.13 15.05
CA GLU A 43 -14.06 19.02 14.90
C GLU A 43 -12.85 18.33 14.24
N ASN A 44 -12.58 17.08 14.62
CA ASN A 44 -11.36 16.36 14.25
C ASN A 44 -11.56 15.34 13.11
N VAL A 45 -12.30 15.71 12.06
CA VAL A 45 -12.65 14.78 10.97
C VAL A 45 -11.90 15.03 9.67
N LYS A 46 -11.19 16.16 9.58
CA LYS A 46 -10.38 16.51 8.42
C LYS A 46 -9.35 15.43 8.07
N SER A 47 -8.62 14.92 9.07
CA SER A 47 -7.59 13.88 8.85
C SER A 47 -8.16 12.59 8.25
N THR A 48 -9.32 12.14 8.73
CA THR A 48 -9.97 10.92 8.22
C THR A 48 -10.52 11.12 6.80
N ARG A 49 -11.05 12.31 6.49
CA ARG A 49 -11.51 12.67 5.14
C ARG A 49 -10.36 12.76 4.14
N ASP A 50 -9.25 13.38 4.54
CA ASP A 50 -8.04 13.46 3.73
C ASP A 50 -7.47 12.05 3.47
N PHE A 51 -7.45 11.19 4.50
CA PHE A 51 -7.05 9.79 4.35
C PHE A 51 -7.96 9.01 3.38
N LEU A 52 -9.28 9.18 3.48
CA LEU A 52 -10.25 8.58 2.56
C LEU A 52 -9.99 9.01 1.11
N PHE A 53 -9.75 10.30 0.87
CA PHE A 53 -9.41 10.80 -0.46
C PHE A 53 -8.14 10.12 -1.00
N LEU A 54 -7.11 9.98 -0.16
CA LEU A 54 -5.87 9.32 -0.56
C LEU A 54 -6.06 7.84 -0.90
N LEU A 55 -6.93 7.11 -0.18
CA LEU A 55 -7.27 5.72 -0.51
C LEU A 55 -8.03 5.59 -1.83
N SER A 56 -8.84 6.59 -2.20
CA SER A 56 -9.60 6.60 -3.46
C SER A 56 -8.75 6.88 -4.69
N THR A 57 -7.46 7.21 -4.53
CA THR A 57 -6.58 7.46 -5.67
C THR A 57 -6.41 6.20 -6.53
N PRO A 58 -6.36 6.33 -7.86
CA PRO A 58 -6.37 5.18 -8.77
C PRO A 58 -5.19 4.24 -8.53
N ARG A 59 -4.04 4.78 -8.12
CA ARG A 59 -2.85 4.00 -7.76
C ARG A 59 -3.11 3.03 -6.61
N VAL A 60 -3.80 3.47 -5.58
CA VAL A 60 -4.08 2.64 -4.39
C VAL A 60 -5.18 1.62 -4.73
N VAL A 61 -6.23 2.04 -5.44
CA VAL A 61 -7.31 1.15 -5.90
C VAL A 61 -6.78 0.04 -6.82
N GLN A 62 -5.80 0.35 -7.67
CA GLN A 62 -5.16 -0.64 -8.55
C GLN A 62 -4.43 -1.76 -7.79
N THR A 63 -4.00 -1.54 -6.54
CA THR A 63 -3.34 -2.60 -5.76
C THR A 63 -4.28 -3.77 -5.45
N ASN A 64 -5.58 -3.47 -5.27
CA ASN A 64 -6.62 -4.47 -5.13
C ASN A 64 -7.95 -3.93 -5.67
N PRO A 65 -8.28 -4.19 -6.95
CA PRO A 65 -9.52 -3.70 -7.56
C PRO A 65 -10.78 -4.38 -7.00
N LYS A 66 -10.63 -5.52 -6.29
CA LYS A 66 -11.75 -6.20 -5.62
C LYS A 66 -12.09 -5.57 -4.28
N CYS A 67 -11.19 -4.77 -3.71
CA CYS A 67 -11.42 -4.10 -2.43
C CYS A 67 -12.50 -3.02 -2.56
N VAL A 68 -13.55 -3.12 -1.77
CA VAL A 68 -14.62 -2.12 -1.75
C VAL A 68 -14.33 -1.05 -0.70
N VAL A 69 -14.18 0.20 -1.12
CA VAL A 69 -14.08 1.35 -0.23
C VAL A 69 -15.47 1.95 -0.05
N LYS A 70 -16.03 1.84 1.17
CA LYS A 70 -17.33 2.39 1.53
C LYS A 70 -17.19 3.53 2.53
N THR A 71 -17.92 4.60 2.28
CA THR A 71 -18.00 5.78 3.14
C THR A 71 -19.34 5.81 3.85
N ASP A 72 -19.32 5.76 5.18
CA ASP A 72 -20.51 5.80 6.01
C ASP A 72 -20.53 7.13 6.78
N VAL A 73 -21.30 8.09 6.25
CA VAL A 73 -21.44 9.42 6.84
C VAL A 73 -22.57 9.40 7.86
N VAL A 74 -22.27 9.73 9.11
CA VAL A 74 -23.21 9.65 10.24
C VAL A 74 -23.29 11.02 10.93
N CYS A 75 -24.39 11.37 11.58
CA CYS A 75 -24.58 12.65 12.29
C CYS A 75 -24.83 12.46 13.80
N ASN A 76 -24.18 11.46 14.41
CA ASN A 76 -24.44 11.03 15.79
C ASN A 76 -23.36 11.50 16.77
N ARG A 77 -22.49 12.47 16.39
CA ARG A 77 -21.31 12.90 17.14
C ARG A 77 -20.36 11.76 17.52
N GLN A 78 -20.41 10.67 16.76
CA GLN A 78 -19.58 9.50 16.99
C GLN A 78 -18.14 9.78 16.54
N PRO A 79 -17.15 9.17 17.21
CA PRO A 79 -15.76 9.30 16.81
C PRO A 79 -15.55 8.74 15.41
N ALA A 80 -14.67 9.38 14.62
CA ALA A 80 -14.31 8.88 13.30
C ALA A 80 -13.53 7.56 13.42
N GLU A 81 -13.97 6.54 12.67
CA GLU A 81 -13.41 5.18 12.70
C GLU A 81 -13.13 4.71 11.27
N VAL A 82 -12.01 4.03 11.09
CA VAL A 82 -11.65 3.33 9.85
C VAL A 82 -11.60 1.84 10.13
N LYS A 83 -12.53 1.09 9.54
CA LYS A 83 -12.65 -0.35 9.70
C LYS A 83 -12.17 -1.08 8.45
N PHE A 84 -11.28 -2.04 8.62
CA PHE A 84 -10.77 -2.92 7.59
C PHE A 84 -11.27 -4.34 7.82
N SER A 85 -12.04 -4.86 6.88
CA SER A 85 -12.46 -6.25 6.85
C SER A 85 -11.50 -7.04 5.98
N LEU A 86 -10.82 -8.01 6.58
CA LEU A 86 -9.75 -8.79 5.96
C LEU A 86 -10.29 -9.95 5.12
N ILE A 87 -9.49 -10.40 4.17
CA ILE A 87 -9.74 -11.62 3.38
C ILE A 87 -9.49 -12.86 4.27
N PRO A 88 -10.21 -13.99 4.10
CA PRO A 88 -10.00 -15.21 4.89
C PRO A 88 -8.53 -15.66 4.99
N SER A 89 -7.77 -15.65 3.89
CA SER A 89 -6.34 -16.02 3.88
C SER A 89 -5.49 -15.13 4.80
N ALA A 90 -5.85 -13.86 4.88
CA ALA A 90 -5.22 -12.86 5.73
C ALA A 90 -5.70 -12.96 7.20
N GLN A 91 -6.94 -13.41 7.43
CA GLN A 91 -7.48 -13.63 8.78
C GLN A 91 -6.76 -14.78 9.50
N GLU A 92 -6.36 -15.83 8.79
CA GLU A 92 -5.63 -16.97 9.36
C GLU A 92 -4.26 -16.55 9.92
N GLN A 93 -3.57 -15.64 9.25
CA GLN A 93 -2.26 -15.13 9.65
C GLN A 93 -2.33 -14.28 10.94
N LEU A 94 -3.34 -13.42 11.06
CA LEU A 94 -3.50 -12.52 12.21
C LEU A 94 -4.42 -13.06 13.31
N LYS A 95 -5.19 -14.13 13.06
CA LYS A 95 -6.28 -14.63 13.92
C LYS A 95 -7.34 -13.56 14.27
N VAL A 96 -7.42 -12.49 13.49
CA VAL A 96 -8.32 -11.35 13.70
C VAL A 96 -9.17 -11.16 12.45
N LYS A 97 -10.48 -10.95 12.65
CA LYS A 97 -11.46 -10.80 11.57
C LYS A 97 -11.45 -9.40 10.95
N ASP A 98 -11.41 -8.37 11.80
CA ASP A 98 -11.49 -6.97 11.41
C ASP A 98 -10.45 -6.14 12.19
N VAL A 99 -9.83 -5.18 11.53
CA VAL A 99 -8.94 -4.19 12.15
C VAL A 99 -9.64 -2.84 12.17
N ARG A 100 -9.60 -2.13 13.30
CA ARG A 100 -10.28 -0.84 13.47
C ARG A 100 -9.29 0.21 13.95
N PHE A 101 -9.26 1.36 13.28
CA PHE A 101 -8.50 2.52 13.71
C PHE A 101 -9.46 3.61 14.18
N LEU A 102 -9.32 4.00 15.45
CA LEU A 102 -10.01 5.16 16.00
C LEU A 102 -9.19 6.41 15.64
N SER A 103 -9.74 7.24 14.77
CA SER A 103 -9.01 8.33 14.10
C SER A 103 -9.21 9.72 14.72
N THR A 104 -9.84 9.81 15.90
CA THR A 104 -10.18 11.09 16.55
C THR A 104 -8.99 12.00 16.82
N ASN A 105 -7.85 11.44 17.18
CA ASN A 105 -6.63 12.18 17.54
C ASN A 105 -5.43 11.79 16.66
N LEU A 106 -5.69 11.24 15.47
CA LEU A 106 -4.64 10.78 14.56
C LEU A 106 -4.50 11.70 13.36
N ASN A 107 -3.25 11.97 12.98
CA ASN A 107 -2.95 12.69 11.75
C ASN A 107 -3.06 11.77 10.53
N THR A 108 -3.25 12.36 9.34
CA THR A 108 -3.27 11.64 8.06
C THR A 108 -2.05 10.75 7.86
N LEU A 109 -0.87 11.27 8.16
CA LEU A 109 0.40 10.55 8.07
C LEU A 109 0.44 9.33 8.99
N GLU A 110 -0.01 9.50 10.24
CA GLU A 110 -0.01 8.42 11.24
C GLU A 110 -0.98 7.31 10.85
N ILE A 111 -2.17 7.67 10.35
CA ILE A 111 -3.14 6.69 9.84
C ILE A 111 -2.55 5.88 8.68
N LEU A 112 -1.84 6.55 7.75
CA LEU A 112 -1.15 5.87 6.63
C LEU A 112 -0.03 4.95 7.13
N GLN A 113 0.74 5.38 8.13
CA GLN A 113 1.81 4.56 8.71
C GLN A 113 1.25 3.34 9.44
N LEU A 114 0.17 3.49 10.20
CA LEU A 114 -0.51 2.37 10.86
C LEU A 114 -1.09 1.40 9.84
N CYS A 115 -1.69 1.91 8.76
CA CYS A 115 -2.15 1.11 7.64
C CYS A 115 -0.99 0.28 7.05
N ASN A 116 0.16 0.90 6.77
CA ASN A 116 1.32 0.18 6.24
C ASN A 116 1.86 -0.89 7.19
N LYS A 117 1.90 -0.60 8.49
CA LYS A 117 2.39 -1.54 9.51
C LYS A 117 1.49 -2.77 9.67
N HIS A 118 0.18 -2.57 9.67
CA HIS A 118 -0.78 -3.62 10.04
C HIS A 118 -1.48 -4.30 8.86
N ILE A 119 -1.62 -3.60 7.73
CA ILE A 119 -2.43 -4.06 6.60
C ILE A 119 -1.54 -4.46 5.43
N SER A 120 -0.54 -3.65 5.11
CA SER A 120 0.35 -3.96 3.98
C SER A 120 1.29 -5.14 4.27
N SER A 121 1.59 -5.39 5.55
CA SER A 121 2.31 -6.59 6.01
C SER A 121 1.53 -7.89 5.83
N LEU A 122 0.22 -7.80 5.62
CA LEU A 122 -0.69 -8.92 5.47
C LEU A 122 -1.01 -9.25 4.00
N ALA A 123 -0.39 -8.52 3.07
CA ALA A 123 -0.51 -8.88 1.67
C ALA A 123 0.08 -10.28 1.48
N PRO A 124 -0.67 -11.24 0.90
CA PRO A 124 -0.10 -12.55 0.58
C PRO A 124 1.13 -12.34 -0.30
N GLU A 125 2.22 -13.04 0.03
CA GLU A 125 3.39 -13.06 -0.83
C GLU A 125 2.96 -13.59 -2.19
N GLU A 126 3.13 -12.77 -3.22
CA GLU A 126 2.85 -13.22 -4.57
C GLU A 126 3.86 -14.31 -4.89
N GLU A 127 3.37 -15.54 -5.05
CA GLU A 127 4.15 -16.57 -5.75
C GLU A 127 4.48 -15.98 -7.12
N ASP A 128 5.77 -15.73 -7.37
CA ASP A 128 6.31 -15.21 -8.62
C ASP A 128 5.89 -16.13 -9.78
N THR A 129 4.68 -15.97 -10.33
CA THR A 129 4.31 -16.58 -11.60
C THR A 129 5.03 -15.82 -12.70
N GLY A 130 6.29 -16.21 -12.91
CA GLY A 130 7.09 -15.84 -14.05
C GLY A 130 8.21 -14.85 -13.73
N LYS A 131 9.30 -15.36 -13.14
CA LYS A 131 10.64 -14.86 -13.47
C LYS A 131 10.80 -14.92 -14.99
N VAL A 132 10.48 -13.82 -15.68
CA VAL A 132 10.83 -13.65 -17.09
C VAL A 132 12.35 -13.51 -17.13
N LEU A 133 13.03 -14.63 -17.34
CA LEU A 133 14.47 -14.67 -17.55
C LEU A 133 14.81 -13.67 -18.67
N THR A 134 15.63 -12.69 -18.34
CA THR A 134 16.15 -11.77 -19.35
C THR A 134 17.00 -12.55 -20.35
N LYS A 135 17.05 -12.12 -21.63
CA LYS A 135 17.84 -12.76 -22.69
C LYS A 135 19.29 -13.07 -22.26
N ALA A 136 19.85 -12.26 -21.37
CA ALA A 136 21.20 -12.42 -20.83
C ALA A 136 21.37 -13.67 -19.93
N GLU A 137 20.35 -14.08 -19.18
CA GLU A 137 20.41 -15.29 -18.34
C GLU A 137 20.29 -16.56 -19.17
N LYS A 138 19.49 -16.54 -20.24
CA LYS A 138 19.34 -17.69 -21.16
C LYS A 138 20.62 -17.98 -21.95
N GLN A 139 21.42 -16.95 -22.28
CA GLN A 139 22.71 -17.12 -22.96
C GLN A 139 23.82 -17.67 -22.04
N LYS A 140 23.81 -17.35 -20.74
CA LYS A 140 24.80 -17.88 -19.79
C LYS A 140 24.64 -19.38 -19.54
N ILE A 141 23.41 -19.88 -19.59
CA ILE A 141 23.13 -21.32 -19.43
C ILE A 141 23.55 -22.11 -20.69
N ALA A 142 23.38 -21.53 -21.88
CA ALA A 142 23.77 -22.17 -23.14
C ALA A 142 25.29 -22.25 -23.35
N SER A 143 26.07 -21.32 -22.80
CA SER A 143 27.54 -21.33 -22.92
C SER A 143 28.24 -22.24 -21.91
N ALA A 144 27.60 -22.56 -20.78
CA ALA A 144 28.12 -23.49 -19.78
C ALA A 144 28.12 -24.96 -20.25
N GLY A 145 27.24 -25.34 -21.18
CA GLY A 145 27.12 -26.72 -21.68
C GLY A 145 28.18 -27.17 -22.71
N LYS A 146 29.10 -26.30 -23.14
CA LYS A 146 30.04 -26.61 -24.25
C LYS A 146 31.50 -26.89 -23.85
N LYS A 147 31.82 -27.03 -22.55
CA LYS A 147 33.16 -27.46 -22.09
C LYS A 147 33.10 -28.83 -21.42
N ALA A 148 32.97 -29.89 -22.22
CA ALA A 148 33.38 -31.23 -21.83
C ALA A 148 34.79 -31.50 -22.41
N PRO A 149 35.78 -31.90 -21.60
CA PRO A 149 37.13 -32.18 -22.10
C PRO A 149 37.17 -33.53 -22.82
N LYS A 150 37.73 -33.54 -24.03
CA LYS A 150 38.07 -34.78 -24.76
C LYS A 150 39.15 -35.53 -23.97
N LYS A 151 38.82 -36.72 -23.45
CA LYS A 151 39.81 -37.68 -22.94
C LYS A 151 40.69 -38.16 -24.11
N LYS A 152 42.01 -38.04 -23.94
CA LYS A 152 43.02 -38.81 -24.65
C LYS A 152 43.23 -40.14 -23.92
#